data_AF-A0A367F431-F1
#
_entry.id   AF-A0A367F431-F1
#
_cell.length_a   1.000
_cell.length_b   1.000
_cell.length_c   1.000
_cell.angle_alpha   90.00
_cell.angle_beta   90.00
_cell.angle_gamma   90.00
#
_symmetry.space_group_name_H-M   'P 1'
#
loop_
_entity.id
_entity.type
_entity.pdbx_description
1 polymer ?
#
loop_
_entity_poly.entity_id
_entity_poly.type
_entity_poly.pdbx_seq_one_letter_code
_entity_poly.pdbx_strand_id
1 'polypeptide(L)'
;MTIMADRPSARERQQIIDAFVSEAFAGVGPGATGARIAEGMRQLPADAPDELDADKARAWDELAELVADPAFRRRVRQMAVTGAQEAEKRPYDPQPILEHAGAAVAAGIAPGSPEGREVLDRIVPAGTPAEERRRLAGQVETFTDRRVERFWELTGVLNDRPPFPSGVPAFEWLAEALRAHA
;
A
#
# COMPACT_ATOMS: atom_id res chain seq x y z
N MET A 1 -3.15 6.55 -36.56
CA MET A 1 -3.19 7.98 -36.20
C MET A 1 -3.64 8.04 -34.75
N THR A 2 -2.70 7.93 -33.82
CA THR A 2 -3.01 7.95 -32.38
C THR A 2 -3.25 9.39 -31.99
N ILE A 3 -4.48 9.71 -31.61
CA ILE A 3 -4.80 10.97 -30.96
C ILE A 3 -4.02 10.95 -29.64
N MET A 4 -2.89 11.66 -29.57
CA MET A 4 -2.34 12.07 -28.29
C MET A 4 -3.39 13.01 -27.70
N ALA A 5 -4.23 12.49 -26.80
CA ALA A 5 -4.98 13.36 -25.92
C ALA A 5 -3.95 14.22 -25.19
N ASP A 6 -4.15 15.54 -25.23
CA ASP A 6 -3.29 16.46 -24.50
C ASP A 6 -3.29 16.05 -23.02
N ARG A 7 -2.12 16.01 -22.39
CA ARG A 7 -2.03 15.54 -20.99
C ARG A 7 -2.72 16.56 -20.08
N PRO A 8 -3.38 16.11 -19.00
CA PRO A 8 -4.04 17.01 -18.07
C PRO A 8 -3.05 17.96 -17.40
N SER A 9 -3.48 19.21 -17.23
CA SER A 9 -2.79 20.23 -16.44
C SER A 9 -2.53 19.77 -15.00
N ALA A 10 -1.63 20.43 -14.27
CA ALA A 10 -1.38 20.14 -12.85
C ALA A 10 -2.66 20.17 -12.02
N ARG A 11 -3.55 21.12 -12.33
CA ARG A 11 -4.84 21.28 -11.65
C ARG A 11 -5.81 20.13 -11.99
N GLU A 12 -5.88 19.71 -13.25
CA GLU A 12 -6.73 18.57 -13.65
C GLU A 12 -6.21 17.25 -13.04
N ARG A 13 -4.90 17.07 -12.99
CA ARG A 13 -4.27 15.93 -12.29
C ARG A 13 -4.67 15.87 -10.83
N GLN A 14 -4.62 17.01 -10.13
CA GLN A 14 -5.09 17.12 -8.75
C GLN A 14 -6.58 16.77 -8.62
N GLN A 15 -7.43 17.27 -9.50
CA GLN A 15 -8.88 16.99 -9.48
C GLN A 15 -9.19 15.50 -9.65
N ILE A 16 -8.46 14.80 -10.52
CA ILE A 16 -8.61 13.35 -10.73
C ILE A 16 -8.30 12.59 -9.43
N ILE A 17 -7.20 12.92 -8.76
CA ILE A 17 -6.82 12.31 -7.49
C ILE A 17 -7.83 12.66 -6.40
N ASP A 18 -8.27 13.92 -6.31
CA ASP A 18 -9.26 14.35 -5.32
C ASP A 18 -10.57 13.58 -5.47
N ALA A 19 -11.06 13.39 -6.70
CA ALA A 19 -12.27 12.62 -6.97
C ALA A 19 -12.10 11.15 -6.56
N PHE A 20 -10.95 10.54 -6.90
CA PHE A 20 -10.61 9.18 -6.48
C PHE A 20 -10.61 9.02 -4.95
N VAL A 21 -9.86 9.87 -4.25
CA VAL A 21 -9.74 9.78 -2.79
C VAL A 21 -11.08 10.07 -2.11
N SER A 22 -11.87 11.02 -2.63
CA SER A 22 -13.19 11.34 -2.06
C SER A 22 -14.15 10.16 -2.15
N GLU A 23 -14.17 9.42 -3.25
CA GLU A 23 -14.98 8.20 -3.37
C GLU A 23 -14.45 7.05 -2.49
N ALA A 24 -13.14 6.82 -2.51
CA ALA A 24 -12.54 5.71 -1.77
C ALA A 24 -12.70 5.85 -0.25
N PHE A 25 -12.63 7.08 0.27
CA PHE A 25 -12.72 7.38 1.70
C PHE A 25 -14.09 7.93 2.13
N ALA A 26 -15.10 7.88 1.25
CA ALA A 26 -16.46 8.29 1.60
C ALA A 26 -16.98 7.52 2.82
N GLY A 27 -17.34 8.25 3.88
CA GLY A 27 -17.82 7.71 5.16
C GLY A 27 -16.75 7.55 6.24
N VAL A 28 -15.46 7.81 5.94
CA VAL A 28 -14.39 7.83 6.95
C VAL A 28 -14.45 9.14 7.73
N GLY A 29 -14.60 9.06 9.05
CA GLY A 29 -14.69 10.23 9.92
C GLY A 29 -13.38 11.05 9.97
N PRO A 30 -13.44 12.38 10.15
CA PRO A 30 -12.27 13.26 10.09
C PRO A 30 -11.24 13.02 11.20
N GLY A 31 -11.61 12.35 12.30
CA GLY A 31 -10.71 11.97 13.40
C GLY A 31 -10.11 10.56 13.28
N ALA A 32 -10.47 9.78 12.25
CA ALA A 32 -9.97 8.43 12.08
C ALA A 32 -8.57 8.43 11.43
N THR A 33 -7.77 7.38 11.68
CA THR A 33 -6.46 7.18 11.01
C THR A 33 -6.57 7.24 9.48
N GLY A 34 -7.70 6.79 8.92
CA GLY A 34 -8.00 6.88 7.50
C GLY A 34 -8.01 8.32 6.94
N ALA A 35 -8.31 9.34 7.76
CA ALA A 35 -8.29 10.74 7.33
C ALA A 35 -6.88 11.22 6.96
N ARG A 36 -5.84 10.85 7.74
CA ARG A 36 -4.43 11.17 7.43
C ARG A 36 -3.94 10.45 6.18
N ILE A 37 -4.39 9.21 5.95
CA ILE A 37 -4.08 8.47 4.73
C ILE A 37 -4.70 9.17 3.52
N ALA A 38 -5.97 9.57 3.63
CA ALA A 38 -6.66 10.31 2.57
C ALA A 38 -5.98 11.67 2.27
N GLU A 39 -5.47 12.37 3.28
CA GLU A 39 -4.70 13.60 3.08
C GLU A 39 -3.39 13.32 2.32
N GLY A 40 -2.64 12.28 2.72
CA GLY A 40 -1.41 11.88 2.03
C GLY A 40 -1.64 11.48 0.57
N MET A 41 -2.73 10.77 0.28
CA MET A 41 -3.06 10.33 -1.08
C MET A 41 -3.44 11.49 -2.01
N ARG A 42 -3.82 12.66 -1.48
CA ARG A 42 -4.14 13.86 -2.27
C ARG A 42 -2.92 14.70 -2.64
N GLN A 43 -1.73 14.38 -2.13
CA GLN A 43 -0.55 15.23 -2.32
C GLN A 43 0.04 15.08 -3.72
N LEU A 44 -0.44 15.88 -4.67
CA LEU A 44 0.24 16.17 -5.94
C LEU A 44 0.64 17.66 -5.98
N PRO A 45 1.66 18.02 -6.78
CA PRO A 45 2.06 19.42 -6.92
C PRO A 45 1.08 20.16 -7.84
N ALA A 46 -0.05 20.61 -7.28
CA ALA A 46 -1.16 21.23 -8.03
C ALA A 46 -0.79 22.56 -8.74
N ASP A 47 0.27 23.23 -8.28
CA ASP A 47 0.79 24.49 -8.85
C ASP A 47 2.10 24.30 -9.64
N ALA A 48 2.52 23.04 -9.90
CA ALA A 48 3.67 22.78 -10.75
C ALA A 48 3.38 23.13 -12.22
N PRO A 49 4.43 23.30 -13.06
CA PRO A 49 4.26 23.38 -14.50
C PRO A 49 3.41 22.23 -15.06
N ASP A 50 2.62 22.54 -16.09
CA ASP A 50 1.83 21.53 -16.79
C ASP A 50 2.72 20.55 -17.55
N GLU A 51 3.86 21.03 -18.05
CA GLU A 51 4.85 20.19 -18.71
C GLU A 51 5.51 19.23 -17.71
N LEU A 52 5.42 17.94 -18.03
CA LEU A 52 6.09 16.87 -17.31
C LEU A 52 7.32 16.41 -18.09
N ASP A 53 8.43 16.22 -17.37
CA ASP A 53 9.54 15.43 -17.92
C ASP A 53 9.10 13.99 -18.22
N ALA A 54 9.93 13.24 -18.94
CA ALA A 54 9.61 11.89 -19.39
C ALA A 54 9.31 10.91 -18.23
N ASP A 55 9.95 11.07 -17.08
CA ASP A 55 9.76 10.19 -15.93
C ASP A 55 8.43 10.47 -15.24
N LYS A 56 8.13 11.75 -14.97
CA LYS A 56 6.86 12.19 -14.40
C LYS A 56 5.69 11.94 -15.34
N ALA A 57 5.89 12.08 -16.65
CA ALA A 57 4.88 11.77 -17.65
C ALA A 57 4.49 10.28 -17.59
N ARG A 58 5.46 9.37 -17.57
CA ARG A 58 5.20 7.93 -17.40
C ARG A 58 4.55 7.62 -16.06
N ALA A 59 5.02 8.25 -14.98
CA ALA A 59 4.45 8.05 -13.66
C ALA A 59 3.00 8.52 -13.58
N TRP A 60 2.67 9.65 -14.23
CA TRP A 60 1.30 10.13 -14.34
C TRP A 60 0.43 9.17 -15.15
N ASP A 61 0.89 8.74 -16.33
CA ASP A 61 0.11 7.84 -17.19
C ASP A 61 -0.24 6.54 -16.45
N GLU A 62 0.71 5.94 -15.72
CA GLU A 62 0.47 4.75 -14.89
C GLU A 62 -0.43 5.04 -13.67
N LEU A 63 -0.25 6.18 -13.01
CA LEU A 63 -1.08 6.56 -11.86
C LEU A 63 -2.55 6.76 -12.28
N ALA A 64 -2.77 7.39 -13.44
CA ALA A 64 -4.08 7.63 -14.00
C ALA A 64 -4.81 6.32 -14.33
N GLU A 65 -4.11 5.36 -14.95
CA GLU A 65 -4.63 4.00 -15.18
C GLU A 65 -4.99 3.32 -13.86
N LEU A 66 -4.12 3.43 -12.86
CA LEU A 66 -4.31 2.79 -11.57
C LEU A 66 -5.54 3.34 -10.82
N VAL A 67 -5.71 4.66 -10.75
CA VAL A 67 -6.87 5.26 -10.07
C VAL A 67 -8.18 5.08 -10.85
N ALA A 68 -8.09 4.82 -12.16
CA ALA A 68 -9.23 4.46 -12.99
C ALA A 68 -9.67 2.98 -12.82
N ASP A 69 -8.77 2.09 -12.40
CA ASP A 69 -9.08 0.66 -12.20
C ASP A 69 -10.14 0.44 -11.09
N PRO A 70 -11.33 -0.09 -11.41
CA PRO A 70 -12.36 -0.39 -10.41
C PRO A 70 -11.90 -1.36 -9.33
N ALA A 71 -11.00 -2.30 -9.63
CA ALA A 71 -10.48 -3.24 -8.65
C ALA A 71 -9.57 -2.56 -7.63
N PHE A 72 -8.70 -1.66 -8.10
CA PHE A 72 -7.89 -0.82 -7.22
C PHE A 72 -8.75 0.10 -6.33
N ARG A 73 -9.78 0.76 -6.90
CA ARG A 73 -10.71 1.60 -6.11
C ARG A 73 -11.40 0.82 -5.01
N ARG A 74 -11.93 -0.38 -5.31
CA ARG A 74 -12.52 -1.28 -4.30
C ARG A 74 -11.53 -1.65 -3.20
N ARG A 75 -10.27 -1.89 -3.58
CA ARG A 75 -9.22 -2.26 -2.64
C ARG A 75 -8.88 -1.13 -1.67
N VAL A 76 -8.65 0.08 -2.19
CA VAL A 76 -8.37 1.26 -1.36
C VAL A 76 -9.56 1.56 -0.45
N ARG A 77 -10.79 1.43 -0.96
CA ARG A 77 -12.00 1.57 -0.15
C ARG A 77 -12.08 0.54 0.98
N GLN A 78 -11.77 -0.73 0.70
CA GLN A 78 -11.71 -1.78 1.72
C GLN A 78 -10.71 -1.40 2.83
N MET A 79 -9.48 -1.01 2.44
CA MET A 79 -8.45 -0.58 3.39
C MET A 79 -8.88 0.65 4.20
N ALA A 80 -9.54 1.63 3.56
CA ALA A 80 -10.02 2.84 4.21
C ALA A 80 -11.11 2.56 5.26
N VAL A 81 -12.09 1.71 4.92
CA VAL A 81 -13.19 1.35 5.82
C VAL A 81 -12.69 0.50 6.98
N THR A 82 -11.89 -0.54 6.70
CA THR A 82 -11.33 -1.40 7.76
C THR A 82 -10.38 -0.62 8.67
N GLY A 83 -9.51 0.22 8.10
CA GLY A 83 -8.59 1.06 8.88
C GLY A 83 -9.30 2.13 9.74
N ALA A 84 -10.50 2.56 9.34
CA ALA A 84 -11.33 3.46 10.15
C ALA A 84 -12.00 2.74 11.34
N GLN A 85 -12.28 1.44 11.19
CA GLN A 85 -12.89 0.61 12.23
C GLN A 85 -11.85 0.10 13.25
N GLU A 86 -10.62 -0.17 12.82
CA GLU A 86 -9.53 -0.71 13.65
C GLU A 86 -8.62 0.38 14.26
N ALA A 87 -9.12 1.61 14.42
CA ALA A 87 -8.35 2.84 14.64
C ALA A 87 -7.41 2.89 15.87
N GLU A 88 -7.32 1.86 16.70
CA GLU A 88 -6.59 1.94 17.97
C GLU A 88 -5.25 1.18 18.09
N LYS A 89 -4.85 0.29 17.18
CA LYS A 89 -3.45 -0.22 17.10
C LYS A 89 -3.29 -1.13 15.90
N ARG A 90 -2.23 -0.93 15.10
CA ARG A 90 -1.73 -2.03 14.27
C ARG A 90 -1.34 -3.17 15.22
N PRO A 91 -1.83 -4.40 15.04
CA PRO A 91 -1.58 -5.50 15.97
C PRO A 91 -0.13 -6.00 15.93
N TYR A 92 0.69 -5.42 15.06
CA TYR A 92 2.09 -5.78 14.85
C TYR A 92 2.96 -4.53 14.64
N ASP A 93 4.21 -4.63 15.09
CA ASP A 93 5.27 -3.67 14.77
C ASP A 93 5.79 -3.97 13.35
N PRO A 94 5.80 -2.99 12.42
CA PRO A 94 6.35 -3.20 11.09
C PRO A 94 7.86 -3.45 11.07
N GLN A 95 8.62 -3.00 12.08
CA GLN A 95 10.08 -3.06 12.04
C GLN A 95 10.63 -4.51 12.04
N PRO A 96 10.23 -5.41 12.97
CA PRO A 96 10.64 -6.82 12.92
C PRO A 96 10.21 -7.54 11.65
N ILE A 97 9.10 -7.13 11.04
CA ILE A 97 8.61 -7.71 9.78
C ILE A 97 9.56 -7.34 8.64
N LEU A 98 9.84 -6.06 8.48
CA LEU A 98 10.76 -5.58 7.44
C LEU A 98 12.16 -6.17 7.60
N GLU A 99 12.64 -6.30 8.83
CA GLU A 99 13.95 -6.87 9.12
C GLU A 99 13.99 -8.37 8.81
N HIS A 100 13.15 -9.17 9.47
CA HIS A 100 13.26 -10.63 9.43
C HIS A 100 12.59 -11.25 8.23
N ALA A 101 11.36 -10.84 7.89
CA ALA A 101 10.69 -11.34 6.69
C ALA A 101 11.34 -10.76 5.42
N GLY A 102 11.80 -9.50 5.46
CA GLY A 102 12.58 -8.93 4.35
C GLY A 102 13.87 -9.70 4.08
N ALA A 103 14.62 -10.06 5.13
CA ALA A 103 15.81 -10.91 4.99
C ALA A 103 15.47 -12.32 4.47
N ALA A 104 14.36 -12.91 4.91
CA ALA A 104 13.90 -14.20 4.44
C ALA A 104 13.52 -14.20 2.96
N VAL A 105 12.84 -13.15 2.50
CA VAL A 105 12.54 -12.93 1.08
C VAL A 105 13.83 -12.80 0.27
N ALA A 106 14.79 -11.99 0.73
CA ALA A 106 16.08 -11.82 0.04
C ALA A 106 16.89 -13.12 -0.04
N ALA A 107 16.75 -13.98 0.97
CA ALA A 107 17.40 -15.30 1.03
C ALA A 107 16.61 -16.42 0.32
N GLY A 108 15.40 -16.14 -0.19
CA GLY A 108 14.56 -17.15 -0.85
C GLY A 108 14.00 -18.21 0.10
N ILE A 109 13.86 -17.91 1.40
CA ILE A 109 13.34 -18.85 2.40
C ILE A 109 11.83 -18.99 2.18
N ALA A 110 11.36 -20.22 1.98
CA ALA A 110 9.93 -20.49 1.81
C ALA A 110 9.16 -20.27 3.13
N PRO A 111 8.05 -19.52 3.15
CA PRO A 111 7.28 -19.23 4.36
C PRO A 111 6.85 -20.47 5.15
N GLY A 112 6.48 -21.55 4.44
CA GLY A 112 6.04 -22.82 5.03
C GLY A 112 7.14 -23.80 5.41
N SER A 113 8.42 -23.45 5.21
CA SER A 113 9.55 -24.32 5.58
C SER A 113 9.81 -24.33 7.10
N PRO A 114 10.56 -25.32 7.63
CA PRO A 114 11.08 -25.29 8.99
C PRO A 114 11.88 -24.00 9.28
N GLU A 115 12.73 -23.57 8.35
CA GLU A 115 13.49 -22.32 8.45
C GLU A 115 12.56 -21.10 8.45
N GLY A 116 11.47 -21.13 7.67
CA GLY A 116 10.42 -20.12 7.68
C GLY A 116 9.70 -20.04 9.03
N ARG A 117 9.51 -21.17 9.72
CA ARG A 117 8.98 -21.18 11.09
C ARG A 117 9.91 -20.46 12.06
N GLU A 118 11.21 -20.69 11.96
CA GLU A 118 12.21 -20.03 12.82
C GLU A 118 12.22 -18.51 12.61
N VAL A 119 12.09 -18.04 11.36
CA VAL A 119 11.96 -16.61 11.06
C VAL A 119 10.65 -16.05 11.63
N LEU A 120 9.52 -16.75 11.43
CA LEU A 120 8.22 -16.32 11.93
C LEU A 120 8.21 -16.17 13.45
N ASP A 121 8.86 -17.08 14.17
CA ASP A 121 8.91 -17.06 15.64
C ASP A 121 9.78 -15.90 16.20
N ARG A 122 10.56 -15.20 15.35
CA ARG A 122 11.24 -13.93 15.69
C ARG A 122 10.32 -12.70 15.53
N ILE A 123 9.26 -12.83 14.73
CA ILE A 123 8.32 -11.74 14.41
C ILE A 123 7.09 -11.83 15.32
N VAL A 124 6.59 -13.05 15.54
CA VAL A 124 5.37 -13.35 16.30
C VAL A 124 5.69 -14.40 17.36
N PRO A 125 5.20 -14.29 18.61
CA PRO A 125 5.51 -15.27 19.65
C PRO A 125 5.20 -16.71 19.22
N ALA A 126 6.15 -17.64 19.44
CA ALA A 126 6.01 -19.03 19.04
C ALA A 126 4.73 -19.72 19.57
N GLY A 127 4.29 -19.32 20.78
CA GLY A 127 3.06 -19.81 21.42
C GLY A 127 1.74 -19.20 20.92
N THR A 128 1.77 -18.37 19.88
CA THR A 128 0.56 -17.78 19.29
C THR A 128 -0.36 -18.87 18.74
N PRO A 129 -1.63 -18.96 19.20
CA PRO A 129 -2.56 -20.00 18.76
C PRO A 129 -2.83 -19.97 17.25
N ALA A 130 -3.16 -21.13 16.68
CA ALA A 130 -3.52 -21.30 15.27
C ALA A 130 -4.55 -20.28 14.76
N GLU A 131 -5.64 -20.10 15.50
CA GLU A 131 -6.71 -19.18 15.15
C GLU A 131 -6.25 -17.72 15.14
N GLU A 132 -5.41 -17.35 16.12
CA GLU A 132 -4.80 -16.02 16.21
C GLU A 132 -3.86 -15.77 15.03
N ARG A 133 -3.04 -16.75 14.65
CA ARG A 133 -2.16 -16.67 13.46
C ARG A 133 -2.97 -16.44 12.18
N ARG A 134 -4.11 -17.14 12.00
CA ARG A 134 -5.00 -16.94 10.85
C ARG A 134 -5.64 -15.55 10.85
N ARG A 135 -6.05 -15.04 12.03
CA ARG A 135 -6.59 -13.69 12.16
C ARG A 135 -5.54 -12.64 11.77
N LEU A 136 -4.33 -12.75 12.31
CA LEU A 136 -3.22 -11.86 11.99
C LEU A 136 -2.86 -11.91 10.50
N ALA A 137 -2.86 -13.10 9.88
CA ALA A 137 -2.63 -13.23 8.44
C ALA A 137 -3.67 -12.44 7.63
N GLY A 138 -4.95 -12.57 7.95
CA GLY A 138 -6.02 -11.83 7.27
C GLY A 138 -5.91 -10.30 7.46
N GLN A 139 -5.45 -9.85 8.62
CA GLN A 139 -5.18 -8.44 8.88
C GLN A 139 -3.99 -7.93 8.06
N VAL A 140 -2.85 -8.64 8.08
CA VAL A 140 -1.66 -8.30 7.28
C VAL A 140 -2.03 -8.20 5.80
N GLU A 141 -2.74 -9.19 5.28
CA GLU A 141 -3.22 -9.16 3.90
C GLU A 141 -4.14 -8.00 3.63
N THR A 142 -5.07 -7.66 4.52
CA THR A 142 -6.01 -6.56 4.28
C THR A 142 -5.29 -5.25 4.02
N PHE A 143 -4.15 -5.02 4.66
CA PHE A 143 -3.37 -3.79 4.52
C PHE A 143 -2.14 -3.90 3.61
N THR A 144 -1.97 -5.04 2.93
CA THR A 144 -0.83 -5.30 2.02
C THR A 144 -1.35 -5.40 0.59
N ASP A 145 -0.90 -4.49 -0.29
CA ASP A 145 -1.22 -4.55 -1.72
C ASP A 145 -0.11 -3.85 -2.52
N ARG A 146 0.52 -4.59 -3.44
CA ARG A 146 1.59 -4.06 -4.31
C ARG A 146 1.15 -2.84 -5.12
N ARG A 147 -0.12 -2.75 -5.51
CA ARG A 147 -0.64 -1.61 -6.26
C ARG A 147 -0.75 -0.36 -5.39
N VAL A 148 -1.03 -0.52 -4.10
CA VAL A 148 -1.06 0.61 -3.16
C VAL A 148 0.36 1.11 -2.90
N GLU A 149 1.34 0.21 -2.77
CA GLU A 149 2.75 0.59 -2.73
C GLU A 149 3.15 1.33 -4.02
N ARG A 150 2.75 0.81 -5.18
CA ARG A 150 3.00 1.45 -6.48
C ARG A 150 2.38 2.84 -6.58
N PHE A 151 1.17 3.06 -6.07
CA PHE A 151 0.57 4.39 -5.97
C PHE A 151 1.47 5.36 -5.19
N TRP A 152 2.08 4.94 -4.07
CA TRP A 152 2.99 5.76 -3.30
C TRP A 152 4.31 6.03 -4.01
N GLU A 153 4.84 5.07 -4.76
CA GLU A 153 6.02 5.27 -5.61
C GLU A 153 5.76 6.31 -6.70
N LEU A 154 4.64 6.18 -7.43
CA LEU A 154 4.28 7.06 -8.53
C LEU A 154 4.04 8.50 -8.05
N THR A 155 3.32 8.65 -6.93
CA THR A 155 3.16 9.96 -6.28
C THR A 155 4.50 10.50 -5.77
N GLY A 156 5.42 9.64 -5.29
CA GLY A 156 6.79 10.02 -4.96
C GLY A 156 7.54 10.64 -6.14
N VAL A 157 7.50 9.99 -7.31
CA VAL A 157 8.11 10.51 -8.56
C VAL A 157 7.50 11.86 -8.95
N LEU A 158 6.18 11.99 -8.92
CA LEU A 158 5.49 13.24 -9.25
C LEU A 158 5.84 14.39 -8.28
N ASN A 159 6.24 14.07 -7.04
CA ASN A 159 6.63 15.02 -6.01
C ASN A 159 8.15 15.16 -5.84
N ASP A 160 8.98 14.62 -6.74
CA ASP A 160 10.44 14.63 -6.65
C ASP A 160 10.99 14.04 -5.33
N ARG A 161 10.28 13.06 -4.76
CA ARG A 161 10.70 12.37 -3.53
C ARG A 161 11.61 11.19 -3.88
N PRO A 162 12.64 10.91 -3.07
CA PRO A 162 13.48 9.74 -3.28
C PRO A 162 12.64 8.45 -3.16
N PRO A 163 13.01 7.39 -3.89
CA PRO A 163 12.37 6.09 -3.76
C PRO A 163 12.57 5.54 -2.34
N PHE A 164 11.61 4.74 -1.89
CA PHE A 164 11.69 4.01 -0.62
C PHE A 164 11.81 2.50 -0.89
N PRO A 165 12.44 1.71 0.00
CA PRO A 165 12.51 0.27 -0.15
C PRO A 165 11.12 -0.37 -0.12
N SER A 166 10.84 -1.30 -1.05
CA SER A 166 9.59 -2.06 -1.07
C SER A 166 9.45 -2.89 0.20
N GLY A 167 8.33 -2.72 0.90
CA GLY A 167 7.99 -3.47 2.10
C GLY A 167 7.00 -4.60 1.83
N VAL A 168 6.19 -4.48 0.78
CA VAL A 168 5.10 -5.42 0.48
C VAL A 168 5.55 -6.90 0.45
N PRO A 169 6.67 -7.28 -0.19
CA PRO A 169 7.12 -8.67 -0.21
C PRO A 169 7.32 -9.26 1.20
N ALA A 170 7.80 -8.47 2.16
CA ALA A 170 7.99 -8.93 3.54
C ALA A 170 6.66 -9.20 4.25
N PHE A 171 5.64 -8.34 4.02
CA PHE A 171 4.31 -8.53 4.60
C PHE A 171 3.54 -9.69 3.93
N GLU A 172 3.67 -9.87 2.62
CA GLU A 172 3.13 -11.04 1.90
C GLU A 172 3.75 -12.33 2.45
N TRP A 173 5.08 -12.37 2.59
CA TRP A 173 5.79 -13.49 3.18
C TRP A 173 5.30 -13.80 4.60
N LEU A 174 5.09 -12.77 5.43
CA LEU A 174 4.57 -12.94 6.79
C LEU A 174 3.16 -13.55 6.80
N ALA A 175 2.26 -13.06 5.94
CA ALA A 175 0.90 -13.58 5.85
C ALA A 175 0.88 -15.06 5.43
N GLU A 176 1.74 -15.44 4.48
CA GLU A 176 1.91 -16.84 4.06
C GLU A 176 2.48 -17.71 5.19
N ALA A 177 3.51 -17.23 5.89
CA ALA A 177 4.12 -17.95 7.01
C ALA A 177 3.12 -18.16 8.16
N LEU A 178 2.36 -17.11 8.51
CA LEU A 178 1.31 -17.18 9.53
C LEU A 178 0.28 -18.26 9.20
N ARG A 179 -0.14 -18.39 7.94
CA ARG A 179 -1.08 -19.45 7.53
C ARG A 179 -0.47 -20.83 7.51
N ALA A 180 0.76 -20.95 7.00
CA ALA A 180 1.44 -22.24 6.89
C ALA A 180 1.69 -22.87 8.27
N HIS A 181 1.88 -22.03 9.29
CA HIS A 181 2.20 -22.43 10.66
C HIS A 181 1.07 -22.18 11.67
N ALA A 182 -0.18 -22.11 11.19
CA ALA A 182 -1.39 -21.94 12.01
C ALA A 182 -2.05 -23.25 12.42
#